data_AF-A0A6L9U815-F1
#
_entry.id   AF-A0A6L9U815-F1
#
_cell.length_a   1.000
_cell.length_b   1.000
_cell.length_c   1.000
_cell.angle_alpha   90.00
_cell.angle_beta   90.00
_cell.angle_gamma   90.00
#
_symmetry.space_group_name_H-M   'P 1'
#
loop_
_entity.id
_entity.type
_entity.pdbx_description
1 polymer ?
#
loop_
_entity_poly.entity_id
_entity_poly.type
_entity_poly.pdbx_seq_one_letter_code
_entity_poly.pdbx_strand_id
1 'polypeptide(L)'
;MNFRFLPQLAMRWCQTVLRFVTAVSLLLAAPAFADAAGVAGGTPMRFLLVHGEMGECRADNTCPDWISAEGQIMADTPRKLQKFLKRLGNRQLPIVVSSPGGDVKAAMEMARTIRKQKLSIAVGRTRSRVCPYAEPICPPAVAKDGSIKGQAFSWGAICFSACPLFFAGGVQRVSSPFALLGVHQITTTYSEVRVQYRTEYEMVNGKRKVLSKKEIGRKFVGKYDTTKLDKAQRARLVGFLDKMGVDEGLVAAMLGTEPSGIHLISQVEALNLKLTTELSDADALVSAGSCKDKQSISDCEAPPPINAASAMAGK
;
A
#
# COMPACT_ATOMS: atom_id res chain seq x y z
N MET A 1 -66.62 -69.04 30.48
CA MET A 1 -66.18 -68.07 31.52
C MET A 1 -65.69 -66.83 30.78
N ASN A 2 -66.26 -65.67 31.14
CA ASN A 2 -66.13 -64.39 30.45
C ASN A 2 -64.69 -64.00 30.12
N PHE A 3 -64.43 -63.43 28.93
CA PHE A 3 -63.81 -62.11 28.82
C PHE A 3 -64.21 -61.43 27.51
N ARG A 4 -64.34 -60.11 27.63
CA ARG A 4 -65.10 -59.19 26.80
C ARG A 4 -64.14 -58.34 25.95
N PHE A 5 -64.64 -57.97 24.77
CA PHE A 5 -64.50 -56.69 24.06
C PHE A 5 -63.19 -56.25 23.35
N LEU A 6 -63.40 -56.07 22.04
CA LEU A 6 -63.00 -55.01 21.11
C LEU A 6 -61.63 -55.04 20.38
N PRO A 7 -61.65 -54.92 19.03
CA PRO A 7 -60.47 -54.98 18.19
C PRO A 7 -59.93 -53.60 17.79
N GLN A 8 -58.63 -53.66 17.49
CA GLN A 8 -57.76 -52.78 16.72
C GLN A 8 -58.45 -51.86 15.70
N LEU A 9 -58.22 -50.56 15.85
CA LEU A 9 -58.38 -49.55 14.81
C LEU A 9 -57.07 -48.76 14.70
N ALA A 10 -56.76 -48.39 13.45
CA ALA A 10 -55.67 -47.51 13.02
C ALA A 10 -54.29 -48.16 12.85
N MET A 11 -54.18 -49.07 11.87
CA MET A 11 -52.93 -49.27 11.14
C MET A 11 -53.20 -49.18 9.64
N ARG A 12 -52.31 -48.47 8.94
CA ARG A 12 -52.35 -48.03 7.54
C ARG A 12 -53.05 -46.70 7.34
N TRP A 13 -52.23 -45.67 7.13
CA TRP A 13 -52.26 -44.72 6.02
C TRP A 13 -51.15 -43.69 6.29
N CYS A 14 -49.90 -44.09 6.03
CA CYS A 14 -48.75 -43.18 6.10
C CYS A 14 -47.75 -43.54 4.98
N GLN A 15 -48.26 -43.58 3.75
CA GLN A 15 -47.45 -43.69 2.53
C GLN A 15 -48.15 -42.90 1.43
N THR A 16 -48.05 -41.57 1.46
CA THR A 16 -48.16 -40.65 0.29
C THR A 16 -48.16 -39.18 0.74
N VAL A 17 -47.14 -38.73 1.48
CA VAL A 17 -46.78 -37.29 1.54
C VAL A 17 -45.27 -37.17 1.60
N LEU A 18 -44.60 -37.66 0.55
CA LEU A 18 -43.17 -37.44 0.36
C LEU A 18 -42.93 -37.06 -1.10
N ARG A 19 -43.40 -35.87 -1.46
CA ARG A 19 -43.05 -35.05 -2.62
C ARG A 19 -43.96 -33.83 -2.56
N PHE A 20 -43.39 -32.64 -2.75
CA PHE A 20 -44.01 -31.31 -2.60
C PHE A 20 -44.02 -30.75 -1.17
N VAL A 21 -42.95 -30.02 -0.85
CA VAL A 21 -42.90 -28.67 -0.23
C VAL A 21 -41.57 -28.56 0.54
N THR A 22 -40.46 -28.51 -0.20
CA THR A 22 -39.19 -27.90 0.24
C THR A 22 -38.50 -27.25 -0.95
N ALA A 23 -39.23 -26.38 -1.65
CA ALA A 23 -38.63 -25.32 -2.45
C ALA A 23 -38.87 -24.01 -1.68
N VAL A 24 -38.32 -23.93 -0.46
CA VAL A 24 -38.15 -22.64 0.21
C VAL A 24 -37.00 -21.97 -0.51
N SER A 25 -37.37 -21.00 -1.33
CA SER A 25 -36.53 -20.07 -2.04
C SER A 25 -35.29 -19.66 -1.25
N LEU A 26 -34.14 -20.24 -1.59
CA LEU A 26 -32.85 -19.56 -1.43
C LEU A 26 -32.79 -18.46 -2.51
N LEU A 27 -33.51 -17.35 -2.29
CA LEU A 27 -33.03 -16.07 -2.78
C LEU A 27 -31.86 -15.68 -1.88
N LEU A 28 -30.67 -16.14 -2.25
CA LEU A 28 -29.45 -15.47 -1.85
C LEU A 28 -29.57 -14.02 -2.35
N ALA A 29 -29.89 -13.11 -1.45
CA ALA A 29 -29.59 -11.71 -1.66
C ALA A 29 -28.08 -11.63 -1.91
N ALA A 30 -27.70 -11.47 -3.17
CA ALA A 30 -26.34 -11.12 -3.51
C ALA A 30 -26.00 -9.86 -2.69
N PRO A 31 -24.87 -9.81 -1.97
CA PRO A 31 -24.44 -8.55 -1.41
C PRO A 31 -24.27 -7.62 -2.61
N ALA A 32 -25.09 -6.57 -2.67
CA ALA A 32 -24.80 -5.44 -3.51
C ALA A 32 -23.43 -4.94 -3.03
N PHE A 33 -22.38 -5.28 -3.78
CA PHE A 33 -21.13 -4.55 -3.68
C PHE A 33 -21.51 -3.10 -3.95
N ALA A 34 -21.59 -2.30 -2.90
CA ALA A 34 -21.77 -0.87 -3.01
C ALA A 34 -20.70 -0.40 -4.00
N ASP A 35 -21.16 0.17 -5.11
CA ASP A 35 -20.33 0.84 -6.09
C ASP A 35 -19.35 1.74 -5.33
N ALA A 36 -18.07 1.41 -5.36
CA ALA A 36 -17.00 2.28 -4.88
C ALA A 36 -16.77 3.45 -5.85
N ALA A 37 -17.84 3.93 -6.48
CA ALA A 37 -17.87 5.12 -7.31
C ALA A 37 -18.11 6.33 -6.39
N GLY A 38 -17.06 6.76 -5.68
CA GLY A 38 -17.07 8.05 -4.99
C GLY A 38 -16.32 8.11 -3.67
N VAL A 39 -14.99 8.02 -3.69
CA VAL A 39 -14.16 8.61 -2.62
C VAL A 39 -13.08 9.48 -3.24
N ALA A 40 -13.49 10.67 -3.70
CA ALA A 40 -12.55 11.75 -3.87
C ALA A 40 -12.14 12.25 -2.46
N GLY A 41 -11.06 11.66 -1.92
CA GLY A 41 -10.36 12.14 -0.73
C GLY A 41 -10.30 11.13 0.43
N GLY A 42 -9.42 10.14 0.32
CA GLY A 42 -9.00 9.33 1.47
C GLY A 42 -8.14 10.15 2.44
N THR A 43 -7.99 9.66 3.68
CA THR A 43 -7.16 10.30 4.71
C THR A 43 -5.74 10.54 4.19
N PRO A 44 -5.23 11.78 4.18
CA PRO A 44 -3.87 12.07 3.70
C PRO A 44 -2.81 11.27 4.45
N MET A 45 -1.77 10.84 3.73
CA MET A 45 -0.70 10.05 4.32
C MET A 45 -0.03 10.79 5.49
N ARG A 46 0.08 10.09 6.61
CA ARG A 46 0.73 10.53 7.84
C ARG A 46 1.98 9.71 8.09
N PHE A 47 3.01 10.37 8.61
CA PHE A 47 4.25 9.75 9.07
C PHE A 47 4.32 9.84 10.58
N LEU A 48 4.47 8.70 11.26
CA LEU A 48 4.63 8.62 12.71
C LEU A 48 5.92 7.87 13.04
N LEU A 49 6.63 8.34 14.08
CA LEU A 49 7.67 7.54 14.72
C LEU A 49 6.96 6.57 15.64
N VAL A 50 7.30 5.30 15.50
CA VAL A 50 6.72 4.24 16.31
C VAL A 50 7.82 3.62 17.15
N HIS A 51 7.57 3.54 18.44
CA HIS A 51 8.38 2.81 19.40
C HIS A 51 7.79 1.43 19.58
N GLY A 52 8.57 0.40 19.27
CA GLY A 52 8.14 -0.99 19.48
C GLY A 52 7.82 -1.27 20.94
N GLU A 53 6.88 -2.19 21.14
CA GLU A 53 6.52 -2.65 22.48
C GLU A 53 6.21 -4.15 22.50
N MET A 54 6.50 -4.77 23.65
CA MET A 54 6.15 -6.16 23.95
C MET A 54 6.64 -7.14 22.87
N GLY A 55 5.73 -7.71 22.08
CA GLY A 55 6.02 -8.77 21.11
C GLY A 55 6.98 -8.39 19.97
N GLU A 56 7.26 -7.10 19.80
CA GLU A 56 8.25 -6.58 18.84
C GLU A 56 9.66 -6.48 19.45
N CYS A 57 9.78 -6.60 20.77
CA CYS A 57 11.05 -6.42 21.45
C CYS A 57 11.91 -7.67 21.32
N ARG A 58 13.20 -7.46 21.09
CA ARG A 58 14.19 -8.53 20.99
C ARG A 58 14.43 -9.17 22.36
N ALA A 59 15.10 -10.32 22.36
CA ALA A 59 15.38 -11.10 23.58
C ALA A 59 16.18 -10.33 24.65
N ASP A 60 16.88 -9.27 24.28
CA ASP A 60 17.62 -8.36 25.18
C ASP A 60 16.75 -7.22 25.75
N ASN A 61 15.43 -7.27 25.54
CA ASN A 61 14.44 -6.22 25.85
C ASN A 61 14.62 -4.91 25.07
N THR A 62 15.44 -4.88 24.02
CA THR A 62 15.51 -3.73 23.11
C THR A 62 14.37 -3.80 22.10
N CYS A 63 13.55 -2.76 22.03
CA CYS A 63 12.43 -2.69 21.08
C CYS A 63 12.83 -1.87 19.85
N PRO A 64 12.57 -2.37 18.63
CA PRO A 64 12.88 -1.65 17.40
C PRO A 64 11.95 -0.45 17.21
N ASP A 65 12.47 0.60 16.58
CA ASP A 65 11.69 1.75 16.17
C ASP A 65 11.49 1.73 14.65
N TRP A 66 10.34 2.21 14.16
CA TRP A 66 10.05 2.31 12.73
C TRP A 66 9.24 3.56 12.37
N ILE A 67 9.03 3.75 11.08
CA ILE A 67 8.20 4.81 10.52
C ILE A 67 6.90 4.18 10.03
N SER A 68 5.77 4.53 10.66
CA SER A 68 4.45 4.27 10.05
C SER A 68 4.18 5.30 8.97
N ALA A 69 3.85 4.84 7.76
CA ALA A 69 3.49 5.65 6.60
C ALA A 69 2.11 5.22 6.06
N GLU A 70 1.03 5.70 6.69
CA GLU A 70 -0.34 5.26 6.37
C GLU A 70 -1.20 6.39 5.80
N GLY A 71 -1.97 6.08 4.75
CA GLY A 71 -2.94 6.99 4.11
C GLY A 71 -2.67 7.26 2.62
N GLN A 72 -3.44 8.15 2.03
CA GLN A 72 -3.36 8.50 0.61
C GLN A 72 -2.14 9.36 0.29
N ILE A 73 -1.42 9.02 -0.78
CA ILE A 73 -0.28 9.80 -1.28
C ILE A 73 -0.82 11.04 -2.00
N MET A 74 -0.56 12.21 -1.44
CA MET A 74 -0.97 13.51 -1.98
C MET A 74 0.25 14.20 -2.61
N ALA A 75 0.01 15.23 -3.42
CA ALA A 75 1.07 16.02 -4.04
C ALA A 75 2.07 16.63 -3.04
N ASP A 76 1.66 16.85 -1.78
CA ASP A 76 2.52 17.42 -0.72
C ASP A 76 3.16 16.37 0.21
N THR A 77 2.80 15.08 0.05
CA THR A 77 3.36 13.97 0.85
C THR A 77 4.89 13.87 0.76
N PRO A 78 5.57 14.08 -0.39
CA PRO A 78 7.03 14.00 -0.45
C PRO A 78 7.72 15.02 0.45
N ARG A 79 7.19 16.25 0.51
CA ARG A 79 7.70 17.30 1.40
C ARG A 79 7.50 16.93 2.88
N LYS A 80 6.35 16.33 3.22
CA LYS A 80 6.08 15.83 4.58
C LYS A 80 7.05 14.72 4.97
N LEU A 81 7.31 13.76 4.07
CA LEU A 81 8.30 12.70 4.28
C LEU A 81 9.69 13.27 4.50
N GLN A 82 10.17 14.17 3.63
CA GLN A 82 11.50 14.77 3.78
C GLN A 82 11.63 15.54 5.10
N LYS A 83 10.61 16.31 5.50
CA LYS A 83 10.60 17.00 6.80
C LYS A 83 10.63 16.00 7.95
N PHE A 84 9.88 14.90 7.84
CA PHE A 84 9.83 13.85 8.85
C PHE A 84 11.21 13.18 9.02
N LEU A 85 11.83 12.72 7.93
CA LEU A 85 13.15 12.09 7.94
C LEU A 85 14.24 13.03 8.48
N LYS A 86 14.18 14.33 8.15
CA LYS A 86 15.12 15.32 8.72
C LYS A 86 15.04 15.40 10.25
N ARG A 87 13.85 15.25 10.84
CA ARG A 87 13.69 15.25 12.31
C ARG A 87 14.27 13.99 12.97
N LEU A 88 14.34 12.88 12.24
CA LEU A 88 14.96 11.64 12.73
C LEU A 88 16.50 11.67 12.69
N GLY A 89 17.10 12.65 12.01
CA GLY A 89 18.55 12.75 11.86
C GLY A 89 19.13 11.57 11.07
N ASN A 90 20.14 10.91 11.63
CA ASN A 90 20.87 9.81 10.98
C ASN A 90 20.25 8.42 11.20
N ARG A 91 19.07 8.35 11.84
CA ARG A 91 18.41 7.08 12.15
C ARG A 91 17.88 6.43 10.87
N GLN A 92 18.32 5.21 10.58
CA GLN A 92 17.89 4.42 9.41
C GLN A 92 16.75 3.47 9.80
N LEU A 93 15.56 4.03 10.02
CA LEU A 93 14.41 3.26 10.46
C LEU A 93 13.67 2.62 9.28
N PRO A 94 13.21 1.35 9.39
CA PRO A 94 12.33 0.75 8.40
C PRO A 94 11.02 1.54 8.29
N ILE A 95 10.41 1.49 7.11
CA ILE A 95 9.09 2.08 6.85
C ILE A 95 8.05 0.97 6.79
N VAL A 96 6.95 1.09 7.52
CA VAL A 96 5.76 0.25 7.38
C VAL A 96 4.68 1.07 6.66
N VAL A 97 4.33 0.68 5.44
CA VAL A 97 3.42 1.43 4.56
C VAL A 97 2.09 0.70 4.36
N SER A 98 0.99 1.45 4.50
CA SER A 98 -0.34 1.05 4.02
C SER A 98 -1.01 2.23 3.33
N SER A 99 -1.24 2.11 2.02
CA SER A 99 -1.75 3.20 1.20
C SER A 99 -2.62 2.69 0.05
N PRO A 100 -3.78 3.35 -0.21
CA PRO A 100 -4.56 3.10 -1.43
C PRO A 100 -3.89 3.67 -2.69
N GLY A 101 -2.74 4.34 -2.56
CA GLY A 101 -2.07 5.06 -3.65
C GLY A 101 -2.40 6.54 -3.64
N GLY A 102 -2.51 7.15 -4.82
CA GLY A 102 -2.73 8.59 -5.00
C GLY A 102 -1.83 9.19 -6.08
N ASP A 103 -1.18 10.31 -5.78
CA ASP A 103 -0.34 11.02 -6.74
C ASP A 103 0.92 10.22 -7.13
N VAL A 104 0.99 9.83 -8.41
CA VAL A 104 2.08 9.02 -8.97
C VAL A 104 3.44 9.75 -8.89
N LYS A 105 3.47 11.04 -9.18
CA LYS A 105 4.71 11.82 -9.17
C LYS A 105 5.26 11.91 -7.75
N ALA A 106 4.38 12.15 -6.78
CA ALA A 106 4.71 12.16 -5.37
C ALA A 106 5.24 10.81 -4.89
N ALA A 107 4.58 9.70 -5.25
CA ALA A 107 5.05 8.36 -4.90
C ALA A 107 6.47 8.08 -5.43
N MET A 108 6.75 8.43 -6.70
CA MET A 108 8.08 8.29 -7.29
C MET A 108 9.14 9.18 -6.62
N GLU A 109 8.78 10.39 -6.19
CA GLU A 109 9.66 11.30 -5.45
C GLU A 109 9.98 10.77 -4.04
N MET A 110 8.98 10.22 -3.37
CA MET A 110 9.17 9.54 -2.08
C MET A 110 10.08 8.33 -2.21
N ALA A 111 9.89 7.51 -3.25
CA ALA A 111 10.76 6.37 -3.54
C ALA A 111 12.23 6.79 -3.72
N ARG A 112 12.49 7.84 -4.51
CA ARG A 112 13.85 8.39 -4.66
C ARG A 112 14.43 8.88 -3.34
N THR A 113 13.59 9.48 -2.49
CA THR A 113 13.99 9.99 -1.18
C THR A 113 14.45 8.84 -0.27
N ILE A 114 13.66 7.77 -0.16
CA ILE A 114 14.00 6.63 0.73
C ILE A 114 15.13 5.78 0.15
N ARG A 115 15.21 5.64 -1.18
CA ARG A 115 16.32 4.98 -1.88
C ARG A 115 17.64 5.65 -1.55
N LYS A 116 17.69 6.98 -1.61
CA LYS A 116 18.89 7.76 -1.29
C LYS A 116 19.32 7.58 0.16
N GLN A 117 18.37 7.39 1.07
CA GLN A 117 18.63 7.18 2.50
C GLN A 117 18.83 5.71 2.88
N LYS A 118 18.81 4.80 1.90
CA LYS A 118 18.94 3.35 2.10
C LYS A 118 17.93 2.78 3.10
N LEU A 119 16.70 3.30 3.12
CA LEU A 119 15.68 2.79 4.03
C LEU A 119 15.05 1.51 3.47
N SER A 120 14.74 0.57 4.36
CA SER A 120 13.89 -0.58 4.06
C SER A 120 12.41 -0.22 4.19
N ILE A 121 11.55 -1.01 3.55
CA ILE A 121 10.11 -0.77 3.54
C ILE A 121 9.31 -2.07 3.49
N ALA A 122 8.24 -2.14 4.28
CA ALA A 122 7.32 -3.25 4.35
C ALA A 122 5.89 -2.79 4.03
N VAL A 123 5.13 -3.59 3.28
CA VAL A 123 3.67 -3.44 3.27
C VAL A 123 3.12 -4.05 4.55
N GLY A 124 2.48 -3.22 5.34
CA GLY A 124 1.94 -3.56 6.66
C GLY A 124 1.21 -2.37 7.27
N ARG A 125 0.74 -2.52 8.50
CA ARG A 125 0.11 -1.47 9.29
C ARG A 125 0.74 -1.39 10.67
N THR A 126 0.47 -0.30 11.35
CA THR A 126 0.84 -0.09 12.74
C THR A 126 -0.39 -0.01 13.60
N ARG A 127 -0.36 -0.64 14.78
CA ARG A 127 -1.39 -0.50 15.80
C ARG A 127 -0.80 -0.14 17.16
N SER A 128 -1.57 0.56 17.98
CA SER A 128 -1.27 0.76 19.39
C SER A 128 -2.22 -0.05 20.27
N ARG A 129 -1.73 -0.61 21.38
CA ARG A 129 -2.56 -1.41 22.30
C ARG A 129 -3.63 -0.61 23.02
N VAL A 130 -3.44 0.70 23.17
CA VAL A 130 -4.44 1.59 23.78
C VAL A 130 -5.59 1.92 22.82
N CYS A 131 -5.50 1.48 21.57
CA CYS A 131 -6.49 1.76 20.54
C CYS A 131 -7.41 0.58 20.26
N PRO A 132 -8.68 0.83 19.88
CA PRO A 132 -9.60 -0.24 19.49
C PRO A 132 -9.19 -0.87 18.15
N TYR A 133 -9.55 -2.13 17.93
CA TYR A 133 -9.17 -2.86 16.72
C TYR A 133 -9.60 -2.17 15.41
N ALA A 134 -10.77 -1.52 15.41
CA ALA A 134 -11.30 -0.81 14.24
C ALA A 134 -10.52 0.49 13.92
N GLU A 135 -9.83 1.07 14.89
CA GLU A 135 -9.04 2.29 14.74
C GLU A 135 -7.63 2.04 15.29
N PRO A 136 -6.74 1.36 14.55
CA PRO A 136 -5.48 0.86 15.09
C PRO A 136 -4.52 1.98 15.56
N ILE A 137 -4.71 3.21 15.07
CA ILE A 137 -3.99 4.40 15.56
C ILE A 137 -5.02 5.47 15.90
N CYS A 138 -5.13 5.78 17.18
CA CYS A 138 -6.14 6.65 17.78
C CYS A 138 -5.47 7.79 18.56
N PRO A 139 -6.16 8.91 18.83
CA PRO A 139 -5.58 10.06 19.54
C PRO A 139 -4.95 9.72 20.91
N PRO A 140 -5.53 8.84 21.76
CA PRO A 140 -4.92 8.43 23.03
C PRO A 140 -3.54 7.77 22.93
N ALA A 141 -3.18 7.19 21.79
CA ALA A 141 -1.86 6.57 21.58
C ALA A 141 -0.74 7.59 21.30
N VAL A 142 -1.09 8.82 20.94
CA VAL A 142 -0.13 9.83 20.49
C VAL A 142 0.53 10.50 21.69
N ALA A 143 1.83 10.29 21.82
CA ALA A 143 2.66 10.93 22.83
C ALA A 143 2.82 12.44 22.56
N LYS A 144 3.35 13.19 23.54
CA LYS A 144 3.53 14.64 23.45
C LYS A 144 4.43 15.08 22.29
N ASP A 145 5.39 14.25 21.90
CA ASP A 145 6.30 14.49 20.76
C ASP A 145 5.72 14.05 19.41
N GLY A 146 4.51 13.48 19.41
CA GLY A 146 3.83 12.96 18.23
C GLY A 146 4.22 11.53 17.84
N SER A 147 5.06 10.86 18.63
CA SER A 147 5.34 9.42 18.48
C SER A 147 4.18 8.58 19.04
N ILE A 148 4.20 7.28 18.71
CA ILE A 148 3.29 6.29 19.31
C ILE A 148 4.09 5.09 19.81
N LYS A 149 3.54 4.36 20.78
CA LYS A 149 3.96 2.98 21.06
C LYS A 149 3.07 2.02 20.29
N GLY A 150 3.65 0.99 19.70
CA GLY A 150 2.86 0.09 18.88
C GLY A 150 3.54 -1.17 18.40
N GLN A 151 2.84 -1.85 17.50
CA GLN A 151 3.22 -3.12 16.87
C GLN A 151 2.96 -3.04 15.38
N ALA A 152 3.85 -3.65 14.60
CA ALA A 152 3.63 -3.89 13.19
C ALA A 152 2.66 -5.07 13.04
N PHE A 153 1.83 -5.04 12.01
CA PHE A 153 0.99 -6.17 11.65
C PHE A 153 0.62 -6.08 10.18
N SER A 154 0.06 -7.16 9.63
CA SER A 154 -0.16 -7.28 8.19
C SER A 154 -1.63 -7.27 7.78
N TRP A 155 -2.53 -7.66 8.68
CA TRP A 155 -3.96 -7.82 8.36
C TRP A 155 -4.60 -6.53 7.85
N GLY A 156 -5.18 -6.59 6.64
CA GLY A 156 -5.86 -5.45 6.01
C GLY A 156 -4.92 -4.31 5.62
N ALA A 157 -3.60 -4.53 5.61
CA ALA A 157 -2.66 -3.62 4.98
C ALA A 157 -2.84 -3.64 3.47
N ILE A 158 -2.78 -2.48 2.83
CA ILE A 158 -2.88 -2.37 1.38
C ILE A 158 -1.74 -1.53 0.82
N CYS A 159 -1.30 -1.84 -0.39
CA CYS A 159 -0.42 -0.98 -1.16
C CYS A 159 -0.88 -1.04 -2.62
N PHE A 160 -1.77 -0.11 -2.97
CA PHE A 160 -2.42 -0.08 -4.28
C PHE A 160 -1.99 1.10 -5.14
N SER A 161 -2.17 0.95 -6.45
CA SER A 161 -2.03 2.03 -7.44
C SER A 161 -0.63 2.66 -7.43
N ALA A 162 -0.50 3.92 -6.98
CA ALA A 162 0.78 4.60 -6.85
C ALA A 162 1.65 4.10 -5.67
N CYS A 163 1.09 3.41 -4.67
CA CYS A 163 1.84 2.93 -3.52
C CYS A 163 3.00 1.99 -3.89
N PRO A 164 2.83 0.99 -4.79
CA PRO A 164 3.93 0.17 -5.29
C PRO A 164 5.12 0.97 -5.83
N LEU A 165 4.89 2.18 -6.38
CA LEU A 165 5.97 3.05 -6.85
C LEU A 165 6.76 3.67 -5.70
N PHE A 166 6.11 4.03 -4.60
CA PHE A 166 6.79 4.45 -3.37
C PHE A 166 7.54 3.27 -2.73
N PHE A 167 6.86 2.12 -2.62
CA PHE A 167 7.42 0.87 -2.09
C PHE A 167 8.69 0.42 -2.83
N ALA A 168 8.72 0.58 -4.16
CA ALA A 168 9.90 0.29 -4.98
C ALA A 168 11.15 1.08 -4.54
N GLY A 169 11.03 2.17 -3.79
CA GLY A 169 12.17 2.94 -3.29
C GLY A 169 13.04 2.21 -2.25
N GLY A 170 12.52 1.21 -1.55
CA GLY A 170 13.26 0.55 -0.47
C GLY A 170 14.45 -0.28 -0.94
N VAL A 171 15.53 -0.30 -0.14
CA VAL A 171 16.69 -1.19 -0.38
C VAL A 171 16.41 -2.64 -0.04
N GLN A 172 15.52 -2.84 0.93
CA GLN A 172 14.92 -4.12 1.29
C GLN A 172 13.41 -3.90 1.30
N ARG A 173 12.67 -4.80 0.65
CA ARG A 173 11.25 -4.62 0.33
C ARG A 173 10.51 -5.91 0.63
N VAL A 174 9.57 -5.86 1.57
CA VAL A 174 8.75 -7.02 1.93
C VAL A 174 7.27 -6.68 1.84
N SER A 175 6.48 -7.62 1.36
CA SER A 175 5.03 -7.52 1.39
C SER A 175 4.52 -8.60 2.32
N SER A 176 3.94 -8.19 3.43
CA SER A 176 3.49 -9.15 4.44
C SER A 176 2.45 -10.14 3.89
N PRO A 177 2.39 -11.39 4.36
CA PRO A 177 1.50 -12.42 3.83
C PRO A 177 0.00 -12.06 3.80
N PHE A 178 -0.47 -11.26 4.75
CA PHE A 178 -1.88 -10.81 4.83
C PHE A 178 -2.09 -9.38 4.34
N ALA A 179 -1.07 -8.79 3.71
CA ALA A 179 -1.17 -7.51 3.04
C ALA A 179 -1.57 -7.71 1.57
N LEU A 180 -2.26 -6.73 1.00
CA LEU A 180 -2.61 -6.71 -0.41
C LEU A 180 -1.73 -5.72 -1.15
N LEU A 181 -0.90 -6.22 -2.05
CA LEU A 181 -0.08 -5.44 -2.96
C LEU A 181 -0.72 -5.51 -4.35
N GLY A 182 -0.90 -4.38 -5.03
CA GLY A 182 -1.58 -4.39 -6.32
C GLY A 182 -1.45 -3.13 -7.13
N VAL A 183 -1.69 -3.26 -8.42
CA VAL A 183 -1.53 -2.18 -9.40
C VAL A 183 -2.75 -2.06 -10.31
N HIS A 184 -2.91 -0.88 -10.89
CA HIS A 184 -3.84 -0.64 -11.99
C HIS A 184 -3.33 0.50 -12.87
N GLN A 185 -4.06 0.81 -13.95
CA GLN A 185 -3.65 1.83 -14.91
C GLN A 185 -3.67 3.23 -14.28
N ILE A 186 -2.65 4.02 -14.61
CA ILE A 186 -2.53 5.41 -14.13
C ILE A 186 -3.54 6.30 -14.84
N THR A 187 -4.47 6.88 -14.07
CA THR A 187 -5.37 7.92 -14.57
C THR A 187 -4.68 9.29 -14.45
N THR A 188 -4.57 10.01 -15.56
CA THR A 188 -4.05 11.38 -15.62
C THR A 188 -5.19 12.36 -15.90
N THR A 189 -5.42 13.31 -14.99
CA THR A 189 -6.38 14.40 -15.18
C THR A 189 -5.70 15.60 -15.83
N TYR A 190 -6.12 15.96 -17.03
CA TYR A 190 -5.69 17.18 -17.72
C TYR A 190 -6.65 18.33 -17.42
N SER A 191 -6.11 19.52 -17.18
CA SER A 191 -6.88 20.77 -17.08
C SER A 191 -6.70 21.55 -18.37
N GLU A 192 -7.76 21.66 -19.15
CA GLU A 192 -7.75 22.40 -20.39
C GLU A 192 -7.96 23.89 -20.10
N VAL A 193 -7.06 24.72 -20.62
CA VAL A 193 -7.13 26.18 -20.52
C VAL A 193 -7.04 26.79 -21.91
N ARG A 194 -7.97 27.68 -22.23
CA ARG A 194 -7.94 28.49 -23.43
C ARG A 194 -7.19 29.78 -23.12
N VAL A 195 -6.02 29.93 -23.73
CA VAL A 195 -5.18 31.13 -23.59
C VAL A 195 -5.32 31.97 -24.87
N GLN A 196 -5.65 33.24 -24.71
CA GLN A 196 -5.75 34.21 -25.80
C GLN A 196 -4.52 35.10 -25.81
N TYR A 197 -3.94 35.29 -27.00
CA TYR A 197 -2.78 36.15 -27.21
C TYR A 197 -3.13 37.31 -28.15
N ARG A 198 -2.65 38.51 -27.84
CA ARG A 198 -2.49 39.60 -28.79
C ARG A 198 -1.07 39.54 -29.33
N THR A 199 -0.93 39.37 -30.64
CA THR A 199 0.37 39.33 -31.30
C THR A 199 0.48 40.54 -32.23
N GLU A 200 1.49 41.38 -32.03
CA GLU A 200 1.85 42.46 -32.96
C GLU A 200 2.97 41.98 -33.88
N TYR A 201 2.89 42.35 -35.15
CA TYR A 201 3.85 41.92 -36.16
C TYR A 201 4.17 43.03 -37.16
N GLU A 202 5.41 43.02 -37.65
CA GLU A 202 5.94 43.88 -38.69
C GLU A 202 6.31 43.03 -39.91
N MET A 203 6.15 43.58 -41.11
CA MET A 203 6.58 42.92 -42.34
C MET A 203 8.00 43.35 -42.69
N VAL A 204 8.96 42.41 -42.70
CA VAL A 204 10.35 42.68 -43.07
C VAL A 204 10.72 41.77 -44.24
N ASN A 205 11.09 42.36 -45.39
CA ASN A 205 11.42 41.63 -46.62
C ASN A 205 10.34 40.61 -47.03
N GLY A 206 9.06 40.98 -46.87
CA GLY A 206 7.93 40.12 -47.19
C GLY A 206 7.61 39.02 -46.16
N LYS A 207 8.34 38.93 -45.03
CA LYS A 207 8.07 37.95 -43.96
C LYS A 207 7.52 38.62 -42.71
N ARG A 208 6.54 37.97 -42.07
CA ARG A 208 5.99 38.40 -40.76
C ARG A 208 7.05 38.23 -39.67
N LYS A 209 7.45 39.33 -39.04
CA LYS A 209 8.28 39.37 -37.85
C LYS A 209 7.39 39.69 -36.66
N VAL A 210 7.28 38.76 -35.70
CA VAL A 210 6.54 39.00 -34.45
C VAL A 210 7.30 40.04 -33.62
N LEU A 211 6.67 41.19 -33.37
CA LEU A 211 7.21 42.25 -32.52
C LEU A 211 6.91 41.99 -31.04
N SER A 212 5.69 41.59 -30.75
CA SER A 212 5.25 41.31 -29.38
C SER A 212 4.18 40.22 -29.37
N LYS A 213 4.15 39.42 -28.29
CA LYS A 213 3.10 38.43 -28.04
C LYS A 213 2.69 38.54 -26.57
N LYS A 214 1.52 39.11 -26.31
CA LYS A 214 1.00 39.33 -24.95
C LYS A 214 -0.18 38.40 -24.69
N GLU A 215 -0.14 37.67 -23.57
CA GLU A 215 -1.32 36.97 -23.06
C GLU A 215 -2.35 38.00 -22.61
N ILE A 216 -3.54 37.99 -23.22
CA ILE A 216 -4.63 38.93 -22.94
C ILE A 216 -5.82 38.27 -22.24
N GLY A 217 -5.81 36.95 -22.12
CA GLY A 217 -6.84 36.22 -21.42
C GLY A 217 -6.49 34.75 -21.20
N ARG A 218 -6.92 34.21 -20.07
CA ARG A 218 -6.80 32.80 -19.72
C ARG A 218 -8.13 32.33 -19.15
N LYS A 219 -8.77 31.39 -19.82
CA LYS A 219 -10.05 30.81 -19.40
C LYS A 219 -9.88 29.32 -19.18
N PHE A 220 -10.24 28.83 -17.99
CA PHE A 220 -10.37 27.39 -17.75
C PHE A 220 -11.54 26.85 -18.57
N VAL A 221 -11.30 25.77 -19.33
CA VAL A 221 -12.27 25.13 -20.21
C VAL A 221 -12.92 23.94 -19.51
N GLY A 222 -12.11 23.09 -18.88
CA GLY A 222 -12.60 21.90 -18.21
C GLY A 222 -11.46 20.97 -17.78
N LYS A 223 -11.83 19.83 -17.22
CA LYS A 223 -10.91 18.73 -16.94
C LYS A 223 -11.37 17.49 -17.71
N TYR A 224 -10.42 16.70 -18.16
CA TYR A 224 -10.70 15.37 -18.69
C TYR A 224 -9.65 14.38 -18.16
N ASP A 225 -10.07 13.15 -17.97
CA ASP A 225 -9.20 12.07 -17.53
C ASP A 225 -8.78 11.22 -18.73
N THR A 226 -7.53 10.76 -18.70
CA THR A 226 -7.05 9.75 -19.65
C THR A 226 -6.14 8.78 -18.95
N THR A 227 -6.25 7.53 -19.37
CA THR A 227 -5.42 6.44 -18.87
C THR A 227 -4.28 6.10 -19.84
N LYS A 228 -4.30 6.75 -21.02
CA LYS A 228 -3.27 6.59 -22.05
C LYS A 228 -2.01 7.34 -21.64
N LEU A 229 -0.93 6.59 -21.44
CA LEU A 229 0.40 7.15 -21.29
C LEU A 229 1.03 7.36 -22.67
N ASP A 230 1.52 8.57 -22.92
CA ASP A 230 2.36 8.83 -24.09
C ASP A 230 3.71 8.07 -24.00
N LYS A 231 4.44 8.02 -25.11
CA LYS A 231 5.74 7.32 -25.18
C LYS A 231 6.74 7.82 -24.14
N ALA A 232 6.76 9.12 -23.87
CA ALA A 232 7.69 9.71 -22.91
C ALA A 232 7.29 9.42 -21.46
N GLN A 233 5.99 9.40 -21.15
CA GLN A 233 5.44 9.02 -19.85
C GLN A 233 5.75 7.55 -19.56
N ARG A 234 5.50 6.65 -20.51
CA ARG A 234 5.85 5.23 -20.37
C ARG A 234 7.35 5.04 -20.16
N ALA A 235 8.19 5.69 -20.97
CA ALA A 235 9.64 5.60 -20.82
C ALA A 235 10.14 6.14 -19.46
N ARG A 236 9.53 7.22 -18.94
CA ARG A 236 9.84 7.75 -17.60
C ARG A 236 9.48 6.78 -16.49
N LEU A 237 8.36 6.06 -16.61
CA LEU A 237 7.93 5.06 -15.64
C LEU A 237 8.86 3.84 -15.66
N VAL A 238 9.13 3.29 -16.85
CA VAL A 238 10.06 2.15 -17.02
C VAL A 238 11.45 2.51 -16.49
N GLY A 239 12.01 3.64 -16.91
CA GLY A 239 13.34 4.08 -16.45
C GLY A 239 13.39 4.46 -14.96
N PHE A 240 12.25 4.71 -14.32
CA PHE A 240 12.18 4.86 -12.87
C PHE A 240 12.24 3.49 -12.17
N LEU A 241 11.45 2.51 -12.62
CA LEU A 241 11.42 1.18 -12.04
C LEU A 241 12.75 0.45 -12.21
N ASP A 242 13.39 0.60 -13.37
CA ASP A 242 14.75 0.10 -13.63
C ASP A 242 15.77 0.63 -12.61
N LYS A 243 15.76 1.95 -12.34
CA LYS A 243 16.60 2.56 -11.29
C LYS A 243 16.27 2.09 -9.87
N MET A 244 15.09 1.54 -9.66
CA MET A 244 14.68 0.91 -8.41
C MET A 244 14.94 -0.60 -8.40
N GLY A 245 15.49 -1.18 -9.47
CA GLY A 245 15.74 -2.61 -9.60
C GLY A 245 14.45 -3.44 -9.66
N VAL A 246 13.37 -2.88 -10.20
CA VAL A 246 12.08 -3.55 -10.39
C VAL A 246 11.92 -3.88 -11.87
N ASP A 247 11.42 -5.09 -12.15
CA ASP A 247 11.23 -5.60 -13.50
C ASP A 247 10.17 -4.80 -14.27
N GLU A 248 10.38 -4.65 -15.59
CA GLU A 248 9.45 -3.90 -16.45
C GLU A 248 8.08 -4.56 -16.61
N GLY A 249 7.98 -5.86 -16.30
CA GLY A 249 6.70 -6.59 -16.25
C GLY A 249 5.67 -5.93 -15.33
N LEU A 250 6.11 -5.17 -14.31
CA LEU A 250 5.20 -4.41 -13.46
C LEU A 250 4.44 -3.32 -14.24
N VAL A 251 5.09 -2.70 -15.23
CA VAL A 251 4.44 -1.70 -16.10
C VAL A 251 3.38 -2.37 -16.97
N ALA A 252 3.64 -3.59 -17.45
CA ALA A 252 2.66 -4.35 -18.20
C ALA A 252 1.44 -4.67 -17.33
N ALA A 253 1.65 -5.14 -16.09
CA ALA A 253 0.57 -5.39 -15.14
C ALA A 253 -0.24 -4.11 -14.81
N MET A 254 0.44 -2.97 -14.62
CA MET A 254 -0.21 -1.67 -14.44
C MET A 254 -1.09 -1.30 -15.64
N LEU A 255 -0.54 -1.35 -16.86
CA LEU A 255 -1.24 -0.88 -18.06
C LEU A 255 -2.30 -1.85 -18.57
N GLY A 256 -2.22 -3.13 -18.21
CA GLY A 256 -3.19 -4.16 -18.56
C GLY A 256 -4.43 -4.22 -17.65
N THR A 257 -4.49 -3.37 -16.62
CA THR A 257 -5.54 -3.41 -15.59
C THR A 257 -6.32 -2.11 -15.59
N GLU A 258 -7.62 -2.16 -15.86
CA GLU A 258 -8.49 -0.98 -15.87
C GLU A 258 -8.47 -0.20 -14.55
N PRO A 259 -8.69 1.13 -14.54
CA PRO A 259 -8.63 1.94 -13.32
C PRO A 259 -9.63 1.57 -12.23
N SER A 260 -10.74 0.93 -12.59
CA SER A 260 -11.75 0.43 -11.63
C SER A 260 -11.38 -0.93 -11.03
N GLY A 261 -10.37 -1.61 -11.58
CA GLY A 261 -9.87 -2.90 -11.10
C GLY A 261 -8.54 -2.76 -10.35
N ILE A 262 -8.12 -3.87 -9.73
CA ILE A 262 -6.78 -4.01 -9.13
C ILE A 262 -6.24 -5.38 -9.53
N HIS A 263 -5.06 -5.40 -10.16
CA HIS A 263 -4.27 -6.61 -10.34
C HIS A 263 -3.51 -6.84 -9.04
N LEU A 264 -3.98 -7.82 -8.26
CA LEU A 264 -3.33 -8.22 -7.02
C LEU A 264 -2.06 -9.00 -7.35
N ILE A 265 -0.94 -8.51 -6.83
CA ILE A 265 0.38 -9.10 -7.02
C ILE A 265 0.61 -10.06 -5.85
N SER A 266 0.67 -11.35 -6.15
CA SER A 266 1.00 -12.38 -5.15
C SER A 266 2.44 -12.25 -4.64
N GLN A 267 2.78 -12.88 -3.51
CA GLN A 267 4.15 -12.85 -2.97
C GLN A 267 5.19 -13.40 -3.96
N VAL A 268 4.85 -14.46 -4.69
CA VAL A 268 5.74 -15.07 -5.70
C VAL A 268 5.87 -14.17 -6.93
N GLU A 269 4.77 -13.57 -7.38
CA GLU A 269 4.81 -12.62 -8.48
C GLU A 269 5.63 -11.38 -8.12
N ALA A 270 5.50 -10.86 -6.89
CA ALA A 270 6.28 -9.74 -6.40
C ALA A 270 7.78 -10.04 -6.41
N LEU A 271 8.20 -11.27 -6.08
CA LEU A 271 9.60 -11.69 -6.20
C LEU A 271 10.07 -11.76 -7.65
N ASN A 272 9.25 -12.35 -8.53
CA ASN A 272 9.59 -12.48 -9.96
C ASN A 272 9.74 -11.11 -10.62
N LEU A 273 8.87 -10.16 -10.25
CA LEU A 273 8.95 -8.76 -10.68
C LEU A 273 10.06 -7.98 -9.96
N LYS A 274 10.78 -8.61 -9.02
CA LYS A 274 11.76 -7.96 -8.13
C LYS A 274 11.15 -6.79 -7.36
N LEU A 275 9.84 -6.75 -7.18
CA LEU A 275 9.13 -5.74 -6.42
C LEU A 275 9.37 -5.94 -4.91
N THR A 276 9.38 -7.18 -4.43
CA THR A 276 9.93 -7.56 -3.13
C THR A 276 11.36 -8.10 -3.28
N THR A 277 12.15 -8.02 -2.21
CA THR A 277 13.52 -8.56 -2.16
C THR A 277 13.58 -9.96 -1.55
N GLU A 278 12.61 -10.33 -0.72
CA GLU A 278 12.51 -11.62 -0.04
C GLU A 278 11.08 -11.91 0.42
N LEU A 279 10.82 -13.16 0.84
CA LEU A 279 9.58 -13.55 1.51
C LEU A 279 9.75 -13.34 3.01
N SER A 280 9.03 -12.36 3.55
CA SER A 280 9.04 -12.01 4.95
C SER A 280 7.83 -11.12 5.23
N ASP A 281 7.73 -10.55 6.42
CA ASP A 281 6.65 -9.68 6.83
C ASP A 281 7.15 -8.41 7.51
N ALA A 282 6.21 -7.50 7.78
CA ALA A 282 6.52 -6.21 8.37
C ALA A 282 7.09 -6.31 9.78
N ASP A 283 6.66 -7.29 10.58
CA ASP A 283 7.16 -7.51 11.95
C ASP A 283 8.62 -7.97 11.90
N ALA A 284 8.93 -8.97 11.09
CA ALA A 284 10.31 -9.42 10.88
C ALA A 284 11.22 -8.30 10.35
N LEU A 285 10.76 -7.47 9.40
CA LEU A 285 11.54 -6.32 8.92
C LEU A 285 11.79 -5.29 10.03
N VAL A 286 10.77 -4.99 10.84
CA VAL A 286 10.88 -4.05 11.97
C VAL A 286 11.84 -4.59 13.02
N SER A 287 11.69 -5.86 13.39
CA SER A 287 12.54 -6.61 14.31
C SER A 287 14.00 -6.64 13.85
N ALA A 288 14.26 -6.86 12.55
CA ALA A 288 15.60 -6.83 11.97
C ALA A 288 16.25 -5.44 11.99
N GLY A 289 15.46 -4.37 11.93
CA GLY A 289 15.94 -2.99 11.97
C GLY A 289 16.80 -2.61 10.75
N SER A 290 17.94 -1.94 10.99
CA SER A 290 18.89 -1.57 9.94
C SER A 290 19.83 -2.73 9.60
N CYS A 291 19.34 -3.73 8.86
CA CYS A 291 20.18 -4.77 8.25
C CYS A 291 21.35 -4.17 7.46
N LYS A 292 22.49 -4.87 7.42
CA LYS A 292 23.57 -4.52 6.48
C LYS A 292 23.08 -4.72 5.04
N ASP A 293 23.56 -3.87 4.14
CA ASP A 293 23.27 -3.97 2.70
C ASP A 293 23.48 -5.43 2.22
N LYS A 294 22.43 -6.05 1.64
CA LYS A 294 22.38 -7.43 1.09
C LYS A 294 22.31 -8.59 2.08
N GLN A 295 22.15 -8.34 3.37
CA GLN A 295 21.84 -9.39 4.35
C GLN A 295 20.34 -9.70 4.34
N SER A 296 19.96 -10.99 4.44
CA SER A 296 18.54 -11.35 4.55
C SER A 296 17.98 -10.90 5.91
N ILE A 297 16.67 -10.62 5.99
CA ILE A 297 16.01 -10.20 7.24
C ILE A 297 16.21 -11.26 8.33
N SER A 298 16.07 -12.53 7.97
CA SER A 298 16.29 -13.66 8.87
C SER A 298 17.70 -13.69 9.46
N ASP A 299 18.73 -13.32 8.69
CA ASP A 299 20.11 -13.28 9.19
C ASP A 299 20.37 -12.08 10.11
N CYS A 300 19.57 -11.01 10.01
CA CYS A 300 19.67 -9.84 10.89
C CYS A 300 18.92 -10.01 12.21
N GLU A 301 17.92 -10.90 12.23
CA GLU A 301 17.14 -11.21 13.41
C GLU A 301 17.89 -12.15 14.37
N ALA A 302 18.73 -13.04 13.82
CA ALA A 302 19.51 -13.99 14.59
C ALA A 302 20.35 -13.30 15.69
N PRO A 303 20.33 -13.80 16.95
CA PRO A 303 21.23 -13.30 17.98
C PRO A 303 22.69 -13.48 17.51
N PRO A 304 23.64 -12.63 17.96
CA PRO A 304 25.05 -12.81 17.63
C PRO A 304 25.46 -14.26 17.95
N PRO A 305 26.30 -14.91 17.12
CA PRO A 305 26.73 -16.27 17.39
C PRO A 305 27.31 -16.31 18.79
N ILE A 306 26.74 -17.18 19.64
CA ILE A 306 27.31 -17.47 20.95
C ILE A 306 28.70 -18.02 20.64
N ASN A 307 29.74 -17.24 20.91
CA ASN A 307 31.11 -17.72 20.79
C ASN A 307 31.19 -19.02 21.58
N ALA A 308 31.36 -20.14 20.89
CA ALA A 308 31.68 -21.44 21.46
C ALA A 308 33.13 -21.43 21.97
N ALA A 309 33.41 -20.54 22.93
CA ALA A 309 34.68 -20.37 23.59
C ALA A 309 34.43 -20.13 25.09
N SER A 310 33.62 -20.99 25.70
CA SER A 310 33.55 -21.18 27.16
C SER A 310 32.99 -22.57 27.45
N ALA A 311 33.63 -23.59 26.89
CA ALA A 311 33.43 -24.98 27.26
C ALA A 311 34.78 -25.68 27.42
N MET A 312 35.72 -25.05 28.13
CA MET A 312 36.89 -25.71 28.76
C MET A 312 37.45 -24.80 29.87
N ALA A 313 36.68 -24.61 30.94
CA ALA A 313 37.21 -24.10 32.21
C ALA A 313 36.28 -24.56 33.35
N GLY A 314 36.28 -25.87 33.59
CA GLY A 314 35.73 -26.48 34.80
C GLY A 314 36.68 -27.57 35.22
N LYS A 315 37.41 -27.31 36.31
CA LYS A 315 38.25 -28.28 37.03
C LYS A 315 37.38 -29.37 37.66
#